data_AF-A0A965RER8-F1
#
_entry.id   AF-A0A965RER8-F1
#
_cell.length_a   1.000
_cell.length_b   1.000
_cell.length_c   1.000
_cell.angle_alpha   90.00
_cell.angle_beta   90.00
_cell.angle_gamma   90.00
#
_symmetry.space_group_name_H-M   'P 1'
#
loop_
_entity.id
_entity.type
_entity.pdbx_description
1 polymer ?
#
loop_
_entity_poly.entity_id
_entity_poly.type
_entity_poly.pdbx_seq_one_letter_code
_entity_poly.pdbx_strand_id
1 'polypeptide(L)'
;MTALTVSGLSKAYKRYPNRLGRLKDWLVPARTSRAHLKWVLQDVHLSVQPGEALGLVGANGAGKSTLLKIIAGTTRATTGEVRTSGRVSAILELGLGFHPELTGRQNALLAIQLQGCSELEAHAVVPEIAAFAEIESAFDQPIRTYSSGMQMRLAFSVATARRPDVLIVDEAKDTYRQKDLRQALYDAGEVIMGDVLVNLHGAEHRDRRRLENRLFRRETFELYERTLFPPIIAETITPHVATGRAELVDLGHQMMMNLAASTAGVDRPLGTPEETHRLYDYLMRFIEGATLAHFTGDKDAKRAEVAGKLSEFDEEFVKPSLARRKALLDGGHELPKDVMSILLANEDQLHLPHDVLVREVAFYLLAGAHTSATAFTRVAHNIFKWLDAHPEDSALVRTDRSFVQRCTHETIRLQPSSPVAMRWALSDVELKSGRKIAQGSKVVIDLLAVNRDKTVFGADADDFNPHRTTPEGVSQYGLSFGSGMHACIGQDLAAGRGPRDLGPRALAPGRARVRLSRLR
;
A
#
# COMPACT_ATOMS: atom_id res chain seq x y z
N MET A 1 17.07 -9.45 -25.01
CA MET A 1 16.02 -10.06 -25.85
C MET A 1 14.68 -9.50 -25.39
N THR A 2 13.79 -9.15 -26.32
CA THR A 2 12.47 -8.56 -26.03
C THR A 2 11.56 -9.56 -25.31
N ALA A 3 10.94 -9.18 -24.19
CA ALA A 3 10.09 -10.04 -23.35
C ALA A 3 8.74 -10.40 -24.01
N LEU A 4 8.14 -9.45 -24.72
CA LEU A 4 6.88 -9.59 -25.45
C LEU A 4 6.91 -8.80 -26.75
N THR A 5 6.46 -9.37 -27.86
CA THR A 5 6.30 -8.70 -29.15
C THR A 5 4.94 -9.07 -29.73
N VAL A 6 4.19 -8.08 -30.17
CA VAL A 6 2.90 -8.22 -30.85
C VAL A 6 3.03 -7.56 -32.22
N SER A 7 2.69 -8.28 -33.27
CA SER A 7 2.88 -7.83 -34.66
C SER A 7 1.59 -7.99 -35.46
N GLY A 8 1.04 -6.88 -35.95
CA GLY A 8 -0.12 -6.84 -36.85
C GLY A 8 -1.40 -7.42 -36.27
N LEU A 9 -1.55 -7.35 -34.95
CA LEU A 9 -2.56 -8.12 -34.24
C LEU A 9 -3.95 -7.52 -34.38
N SER A 10 -4.87 -8.31 -34.93
CA SER A 10 -6.27 -7.92 -35.09
C SER A 10 -7.22 -8.98 -34.54
N LYS A 11 -8.37 -8.55 -34.02
CA LYS A 11 -9.41 -9.42 -33.50
C LYS A 11 -10.78 -8.95 -33.96
N ALA A 12 -11.51 -9.85 -34.63
CA ALA A 12 -12.92 -9.68 -34.97
C ALA A 12 -13.77 -10.77 -34.35
N TYR A 13 -15.00 -10.41 -33.98
CA TYR A 13 -16.05 -11.35 -33.58
C TYR A 13 -17.13 -11.37 -34.66
N LYS A 14 -17.50 -12.58 -35.11
CA LYS A 14 -18.61 -12.77 -36.06
C LYS A 14 -19.95 -12.49 -35.36
N ARG A 15 -20.71 -11.53 -35.87
CA ARG A 15 -22.11 -11.29 -35.50
C ARG A 15 -23.03 -11.86 -36.59
N TYR A 16 -24.03 -12.63 -36.15
CA TYR A 16 -25.06 -13.19 -37.01
C TYR A 16 -26.40 -12.51 -36.69
N PRO A 17 -27.20 -12.15 -37.71
CA PRO A 17 -28.49 -11.49 -37.50
C PRO A 17 -29.53 -12.38 -36.81
N ASN A 18 -29.38 -13.71 -36.84
CA ASN A 18 -30.31 -14.67 -36.24
C ASN A 18 -29.60 -16.00 -35.91
N ARG A 19 -30.19 -16.80 -34.98
CA ARG A 19 -29.61 -18.10 -34.53
C ARG A 19 -29.45 -19.11 -35.68
N LEU A 20 -30.39 -19.13 -36.64
CA LEU A 20 -30.31 -19.95 -37.85
C LEU A 20 -29.16 -19.55 -38.78
N GLY A 21 -28.76 -18.27 -38.78
CA GLY A 21 -27.61 -17.78 -39.55
C GLY A 21 -26.27 -18.29 -39.02
N ARG A 22 -26.15 -18.53 -37.71
CA ARG A 22 -24.97 -19.16 -37.10
C ARG A 22 -24.86 -20.64 -37.50
N LEU A 23 -25.98 -21.36 -37.55
CA LEU A 23 -26.00 -22.78 -37.92
C LEU A 23 -25.63 -22.99 -39.40
N LYS A 24 -26.14 -22.13 -40.29
CA LYS A 24 -25.79 -22.16 -41.73
C LYS A 24 -24.30 -21.89 -41.98
N ASP A 25 -23.65 -21.04 -41.18
CA ASP A 25 -22.22 -20.74 -41.30
C ASP A 25 -21.30 -21.92 -40.91
N TRP A 26 -21.83 -22.89 -40.16
CA TRP A 26 -21.11 -24.10 -39.77
C TRP A 26 -21.21 -25.21 -40.83
N LEU A 27 -22.28 -25.21 -41.63
CA LEU A 27 -22.62 -26.25 -42.62
C LEU A 27 -22.22 -25.89 -44.07
N VAL A 28 -21.83 -24.64 -44.35
CA VAL A 28 -21.54 -24.15 -45.71
C VAL A 28 -20.08 -23.67 -45.81
N PRO A 29 -19.35 -23.98 -46.90
CA PRO A 29 -17.94 -23.59 -47.06
C PRO A 29 -17.73 -22.07 -46.96
N ALA A 30 -16.56 -21.69 -46.44
CA ALA A 30 -16.20 -20.38 -45.87
C ALA A 30 -16.40 -19.12 -46.74
N ARG A 31 -16.83 -19.25 -48.01
CA ARG A 31 -16.99 -18.13 -48.95
C ARG A 31 -18.35 -17.44 -48.94
N THR A 32 -19.35 -17.95 -48.22
CA THR A 32 -20.72 -17.37 -48.16
C THR A 32 -21.17 -16.96 -46.75
N SER A 33 -20.22 -16.66 -45.86
CA SER A 33 -20.53 -16.20 -44.51
C SER A 33 -21.19 -14.82 -44.56
N ARG A 34 -22.49 -14.73 -44.24
CA ARG A 34 -23.21 -13.46 -44.01
C ARG A 34 -22.94 -12.88 -42.61
N ALA A 35 -21.85 -13.29 -41.97
CA ALA A 35 -21.46 -12.79 -40.65
C ALA A 35 -20.86 -11.39 -40.78
N HIS A 36 -21.43 -10.42 -40.08
CA HIS A 36 -20.78 -9.12 -39.93
C HIS A 36 -19.64 -9.25 -38.92
N LEU A 37 -18.42 -8.93 -39.36
CA LEU A 37 -17.26 -8.89 -38.48
C LEU A 37 -17.28 -7.60 -37.66
N LYS A 38 -17.47 -7.71 -36.34
CA LYS A 38 -17.22 -6.60 -35.42
C LYS A 38 -15.76 -6.67 -35.00
N TRP A 39 -14.97 -5.76 -35.53
CA TRP A 39 -13.56 -5.60 -35.13
C TRP A 39 -13.48 -4.96 -33.74
N VAL A 40 -12.65 -5.55 -32.89
CA VAL A 40 -12.38 -5.11 -31.51
C VAL A 40 -10.91 -4.71 -31.36
N LEU A 41 -10.03 -5.29 -32.17
CA LEU A 41 -8.64 -4.87 -32.35
C LEU A 41 -8.34 -4.86 -33.85
N GLN A 42 -7.60 -3.86 -34.32
CA GLN A 42 -7.14 -3.77 -35.70
C GLN A 42 -5.68 -3.32 -35.71
N ASP A 43 -4.84 -4.12 -36.36
CA ASP A 43 -3.44 -3.84 -36.68
C ASP A 43 -2.60 -3.30 -35.50
N VAL A 44 -2.64 -4.01 -34.36
CA VAL A 44 -1.90 -3.62 -33.15
C VAL A 44 -0.46 -4.12 -33.23
N HIS A 45 0.51 -3.21 -33.04
CA HIS A 45 1.93 -3.51 -32.92
C HIS A 45 2.46 -2.97 -31.59
N LEU A 46 3.07 -3.82 -30.77
CA LEU A 46 3.73 -3.39 -29.53
C LEU A 46 4.90 -4.32 -29.18
N SER A 47 5.88 -3.80 -28.45
CA SER A 47 6.98 -4.59 -27.89
C SER A 47 7.25 -4.15 -26.45
N VAL A 48 7.59 -5.12 -25.59
CA VAL A 48 7.96 -4.88 -24.19
C VAL A 48 9.28 -5.58 -23.91
N GLN A 49 10.26 -4.84 -23.43
CA GLN A 49 11.57 -5.33 -23.01
C GLN A 49 11.53 -5.87 -21.56
N PRO A 50 12.48 -6.73 -21.15
CA PRO A 50 12.59 -7.16 -19.77
C PRO A 50 12.72 -5.97 -18.81
N GLY A 51 11.93 -5.94 -17.74
CA GLY A 51 11.88 -4.84 -16.78
C GLY A 51 11.08 -3.62 -17.24
N GLU A 52 10.55 -3.63 -18.47
CA GLU A 52 9.69 -2.57 -18.99
C GLU A 52 8.23 -2.81 -18.58
N ALA A 53 7.56 -1.74 -18.15
CA ALA A 53 6.12 -1.75 -17.90
C ALA A 53 5.39 -1.00 -19.02
N LEU A 54 4.41 -1.66 -19.66
CA LEU A 54 3.60 -1.08 -20.73
C LEU A 54 2.14 -0.96 -20.29
N GLY A 55 1.61 0.27 -20.28
CA GLY A 55 0.20 0.55 -19.99
C GLY A 55 -0.66 0.56 -21.26
N LEU A 56 -1.77 -0.18 -21.26
CA LEU A 56 -2.78 -0.12 -22.32
C LEU A 56 -3.92 0.83 -21.92
N VAL A 57 -4.05 1.96 -22.60
CA VAL A 57 -5.05 2.99 -22.29
C VAL A 57 -6.02 3.18 -23.45
N GLY A 58 -7.29 3.44 -23.14
CA GLY A 58 -8.34 3.65 -24.15
C GLY A 58 -9.73 3.59 -23.52
N ALA A 59 -10.76 4.00 -24.27
CA ALA A 59 -12.14 3.99 -23.79
C ALA A 59 -12.66 2.58 -23.45
N ASN A 60 -13.76 2.49 -22.71
CA ASN A 60 -14.44 1.21 -22.48
C ASN A 60 -14.91 0.63 -23.80
N GLY A 61 -14.61 -0.66 -24.02
CA GLY A 61 -14.87 -1.33 -25.29
C GLY A 61 -13.80 -1.14 -26.37
N ALA A 62 -12.71 -0.41 -26.12
CA ALA A 62 -11.59 -0.23 -27.07
C ALA A 62 -10.72 -1.49 -27.30
N GLY A 63 -11.10 -2.63 -26.73
CA GLY A 63 -10.40 -3.90 -26.92
C GLY A 63 -9.23 -4.19 -25.97
N LYS A 64 -8.98 -3.36 -24.95
CA LYS A 64 -7.91 -3.54 -23.95
C LYS A 64 -7.88 -4.95 -23.34
N SER A 65 -8.98 -5.38 -22.71
CA SER A 65 -9.08 -6.71 -22.11
C SER A 65 -9.01 -7.83 -23.16
N THR A 66 -9.45 -7.57 -24.40
CA THR A 66 -9.30 -8.52 -25.52
C THR A 66 -7.84 -8.68 -25.92
N LEU A 67 -7.07 -7.59 -25.96
CA LEU A 67 -5.64 -7.62 -26.27
C LEU A 67 -4.87 -8.38 -25.18
N LEU A 68 -5.16 -8.09 -23.91
CA LEU A 68 -4.56 -8.78 -22.77
C LEU A 68 -4.87 -10.28 -22.77
N LYS A 69 -6.11 -10.69 -23.10
CA LYS A 69 -6.47 -12.11 -23.25
C LYS A 69 -5.73 -12.81 -24.38
N ILE A 70 -5.44 -12.09 -25.46
CA ILE A 70 -4.68 -12.64 -26.58
C ILE A 70 -3.20 -12.79 -26.20
N ILE A 71 -2.63 -11.82 -25.49
CA ILE A 71 -1.26 -11.90 -24.96
C ILE A 71 -1.12 -13.03 -23.93
N ALA A 72 -2.12 -13.20 -23.07
CA ALA A 72 -2.19 -14.29 -22.09
C ALA A 72 -2.49 -15.68 -22.71
N GLY A 73 -2.72 -15.76 -24.02
CA GLY A 73 -2.99 -17.01 -24.72
C GLY A 73 -4.40 -17.59 -24.49
N THR A 74 -5.29 -16.91 -23.76
CA THR A 74 -6.65 -17.41 -23.46
C THR A 74 -7.63 -17.15 -24.60
N THR A 75 -7.28 -16.30 -25.57
CA THR A 75 -8.08 -16.03 -26.76
C THR A 75 -7.18 -15.94 -27.99
N ARG A 76 -7.57 -16.57 -29.10
CA ARG A 76 -6.81 -16.46 -30.37
C ARG A 76 -7.06 -15.13 -31.07
N ALA A 77 -6.03 -14.54 -31.67
CA ALA A 77 -6.17 -13.46 -32.64
C ALA A 77 -6.95 -13.91 -33.89
N THR A 78 -7.51 -12.96 -34.63
CA THR A 78 -8.07 -13.23 -35.97
C THR A 78 -6.99 -13.16 -37.03
N THR A 79 -6.07 -12.20 -36.91
CA THR A 79 -4.84 -12.07 -37.72
C THR A 79 -3.70 -11.50 -36.86
N GLY A 80 -2.45 -11.64 -37.31
CA GLY A 80 -1.26 -11.24 -36.58
C GLY A 80 -0.77 -12.27 -35.57
N GLU A 81 0.32 -11.95 -34.86
CA GLU A 81 0.97 -12.87 -33.91
C GLU A 81 1.40 -12.18 -32.61
N VAL A 82 1.51 -12.98 -31.54
CA VAL A 82 2.15 -12.62 -30.27
C VAL A 82 3.32 -13.57 -30.04
N ARG A 83 4.49 -13.02 -29.72
CA ARG A 83 5.69 -13.77 -29.32
C ARG A 83 6.13 -13.31 -27.94
N THR A 84 6.42 -14.25 -27.05
CA THR A 84 6.87 -13.97 -25.68
C THR A 84 8.13 -14.76 -25.39
N SER A 85 9.14 -14.13 -24.77
CA SER A 85 10.30 -14.83 -24.25
C SER A 85 10.11 -15.09 -22.76
N GLY A 86 9.75 -16.32 -22.41
CA GLY A 86 9.43 -16.71 -21.03
C GLY A 86 7.93 -16.91 -20.79
N ARG A 87 7.55 -16.98 -19.51
CA ARG A 87 6.21 -17.31 -19.04
C ARG A 87 5.37 -16.06 -18.83
N VAL A 88 4.19 -16.07 -19.41
CA VAL A 88 3.17 -15.04 -19.20
C VAL A 88 2.19 -15.52 -18.12
N SER A 89 2.03 -14.73 -17.06
CA SER A 89 0.94 -14.91 -16.08
C SER A 89 0.05 -13.68 -16.12
N ALA A 90 -1.26 -13.89 -16.07
CA ALA A 90 -2.23 -12.83 -16.28
C ALA A 90 -3.34 -12.92 -15.24
N ILE A 91 -3.44 -11.90 -14.38
CA ILE A 91 -4.51 -11.79 -13.38
C ILE A 91 -5.73 -11.13 -14.02
N LEU A 92 -6.16 -11.68 -15.17
CA LEU A 92 -7.25 -11.15 -15.98
C LEU A 92 -8.60 -11.76 -15.56
N GLU A 93 -8.60 -13.06 -15.23
CA GLU A 93 -9.77 -13.85 -14.87
C GLU A 93 -9.35 -15.01 -13.95
N LEU A 94 -9.32 -14.77 -12.64
CA LEU A 94 -8.95 -15.77 -11.64
C LEU A 94 -9.87 -17.00 -11.73
N GLY A 95 -9.29 -18.19 -11.93
CA GLY A 95 -9.99 -19.48 -11.97
C GLY A 95 -10.25 -20.07 -13.36
N LEU A 96 -9.87 -19.39 -14.45
CA LEU A 96 -9.96 -19.97 -15.79
C LEU A 96 -8.98 -21.16 -15.93
N GLY A 97 -9.51 -22.36 -16.18
CA GLY A 97 -8.74 -23.59 -16.33
C GLY A 97 -8.99 -24.63 -15.24
N PHE A 98 -9.74 -24.29 -14.18
CA PHE A 98 -10.17 -25.27 -13.19
C PHE A 98 -11.32 -26.13 -13.71
N HIS A 99 -11.18 -27.44 -13.54
CA HIS A 99 -12.19 -28.43 -13.84
C HIS A 99 -13.03 -28.71 -12.57
N PRO A 100 -14.36 -28.47 -12.59
CA PRO A 100 -15.20 -28.53 -11.39
C PRO A 100 -15.25 -29.90 -10.71
N GLU A 101 -15.13 -30.98 -11.49
CA GLU A 101 -15.12 -32.36 -10.98
C GLU A 101 -13.76 -32.82 -10.45
N LEU A 102 -12.69 -32.07 -10.70
CA LEU A 102 -11.37 -32.36 -10.14
C LEU A 102 -11.22 -31.72 -8.76
N THR A 103 -10.40 -32.34 -7.91
CA THR A 103 -10.07 -31.78 -6.59
C THR A 103 -9.26 -30.49 -6.71
N GLY A 104 -9.19 -29.69 -5.65
CA GLY A 104 -8.28 -28.53 -5.63
C GLY A 104 -6.84 -28.91 -5.89
N ARG A 105 -6.38 -30.05 -5.36
CA ARG A 105 -5.05 -30.60 -5.63
C ARG A 105 -4.84 -30.94 -7.09
N GLN A 106 -5.78 -31.65 -7.69
CA GLN A 106 -5.71 -32.03 -9.10
C GLN A 106 -5.72 -30.80 -10.02
N ASN A 107 -6.53 -29.80 -9.69
CA ASN A 107 -6.56 -28.53 -10.39
C ASN A 107 -5.26 -27.72 -10.23
N ALA A 108 -4.68 -27.70 -9.03
CA ALA A 108 -3.39 -27.05 -8.78
C ALA A 108 -2.28 -27.72 -9.57
N LEU A 109 -2.19 -29.06 -9.53
CA LEU A 109 -1.22 -29.84 -10.30
C LEU A 109 -1.35 -29.55 -11.79
N LEU A 110 -2.56 -29.65 -12.34
CA LEU A 110 -2.85 -29.40 -13.75
C LEU A 110 -2.44 -27.98 -14.14
N ALA A 111 -2.82 -26.98 -13.35
CA ALA A 111 -2.54 -25.59 -13.65
C ALA A 111 -1.03 -25.25 -13.53
N ILE A 112 -0.29 -25.86 -12.60
CA ILE A 112 1.17 -25.71 -12.50
C ILE A 112 1.90 -26.43 -13.63
N GLN A 113 1.43 -27.60 -14.06
CA GLN A 113 1.97 -28.30 -15.22
C GLN A 113 1.71 -27.52 -16.53
N LEU A 114 0.54 -26.90 -16.67
CA LEU A 114 0.23 -26.01 -17.79
C LEU A 114 1.11 -24.75 -17.82
N GLN A 115 1.70 -24.36 -16.68
CA GLN A 115 2.74 -23.32 -16.60
C GLN A 115 4.14 -23.82 -16.97
N GLY A 116 4.25 -25.06 -17.47
CA GLY A 116 5.50 -25.66 -17.97
C GLY A 116 6.37 -26.30 -16.88
N CYS A 117 5.82 -26.58 -15.70
CA CYS A 117 6.54 -27.33 -14.66
C CYS A 117 6.51 -28.83 -14.95
N SER A 118 7.64 -29.49 -14.69
CA SER A 118 7.70 -30.96 -14.64
C SER A 118 6.79 -31.50 -13.54
N GLU A 119 6.44 -32.77 -13.64
CA GLU A 119 5.59 -33.42 -12.63
C GLU A 119 6.22 -33.38 -11.22
N LEU A 120 7.54 -33.55 -11.12
CA LEU A 120 8.29 -33.43 -9.87
C LEU A 120 8.22 -32.01 -9.28
N GLU A 121 8.42 -30.97 -10.09
CA GLU A 121 8.30 -29.58 -9.65
C GLU A 121 6.87 -29.25 -9.21
N ALA A 122 5.86 -29.74 -9.94
CA ALA A 122 4.47 -29.50 -9.61
C ALA A 122 4.11 -30.10 -8.24
N HIS A 123 4.53 -31.34 -7.97
CA HIS A 123 4.29 -31.98 -6.67
C HIS A 123 5.00 -31.30 -5.51
N ALA A 124 6.15 -30.64 -5.74
CA ALA A 124 6.86 -29.89 -4.71
C ALA A 124 6.13 -28.58 -4.32
N VAL A 125 5.54 -27.87 -5.29
CA VAL A 125 4.94 -26.54 -5.08
C VAL A 125 3.46 -26.61 -4.66
N VAL A 126 2.75 -27.67 -5.04
CA VAL A 126 1.31 -27.86 -4.77
C VAL A 126 0.94 -27.85 -3.26
N PRO A 127 1.75 -28.39 -2.34
CA PRO A 127 1.53 -28.22 -0.89
C PRO A 127 1.59 -26.76 -0.44
N GLU A 128 2.53 -25.97 -0.97
CA GLU A 128 2.67 -24.54 -0.67
C GLU A 128 1.48 -23.74 -1.18
N ILE A 129 0.95 -24.12 -2.35
CA ILE A 129 -0.28 -23.53 -2.93
C ILE A 129 -1.48 -23.75 -2.01
N ALA A 130 -1.63 -24.96 -1.47
CA ALA A 130 -2.73 -25.30 -0.56
C ALA A 130 -2.66 -24.48 0.72
N ALA A 131 -1.46 -24.36 1.28
CA ALA A 131 -1.19 -23.57 2.49
C ALA A 131 -1.42 -22.07 2.26
N PHE A 132 -0.95 -21.53 1.13
CA PHE A 132 -1.19 -20.12 0.77
C PHE A 132 -2.67 -19.84 0.52
N ALA A 133 -3.40 -20.82 -0.04
CA ALA A 133 -4.84 -20.69 -0.28
C ALA A 133 -5.69 -20.95 0.98
N GLU A 134 -5.11 -21.46 2.06
CA GLU A 134 -5.80 -21.90 3.29
C GLU A 134 -6.99 -22.83 2.99
N ILE A 135 -6.76 -23.84 2.13
CA ILE A 135 -7.79 -24.80 1.70
C ILE A 135 -7.42 -26.25 2.03
N GLU A 136 -6.43 -26.49 2.88
CA GLU A 136 -5.86 -27.82 3.14
C GLU A 136 -6.93 -28.84 3.53
N SER A 137 -7.90 -28.42 4.36
CA SER A 137 -9.02 -29.26 4.81
C SER A 137 -10.00 -29.66 3.69
N ALA A 138 -10.04 -28.89 2.61
CA ALA A 138 -10.91 -29.13 1.46
C ALA A 138 -10.11 -29.44 0.17
N PHE A 139 -8.78 -29.51 0.25
CA PHE A 139 -7.91 -29.52 -0.93
C PHE A 139 -8.14 -30.74 -1.83
N ASP A 140 -8.49 -31.84 -1.20
CA ASP A 140 -8.82 -33.11 -1.85
C ASP A 140 -10.33 -33.28 -2.13
N GLN A 141 -11.14 -32.23 -1.95
CA GLN A 141 -12.53 -32.19 -2.38
C GLN A 141 -12.65 -31.59 -3.80
N PRO A 142 -13.65 -32.02 -4.61
CA PRO A 142 -13.92 -31.44 -5.91
C PRO A 142 -14.15 -29.93 -5.85
N ILE A 143 -13.59 -29.17 -6.79
CA ILE A 143 -13.71 -27.70 -6.80
C ILE A 143 -15.17 -27.21 -6.87
N ARG A 144 -16.11 -28.01 -7.39
CA ARG A 144 -17.54 -27.66 -7.34
C ARG A 144 -18.12 -27.55 -5.91
N THR A 145 -17.46 -28.13 -4.91
CA THR A 145 -17.86 -27.98 -3.49
C THR A 145 -17.24 -26.75 -2.83
N TYR A 146 -16.31 -26.08 -3.53
CA TYR A 146 -15.60 -24.93 -2.99
C TYR A 146 -16.52 -23.72 -2.99
N SER A 147 -16.41 -22.90 -1.95
CA SER A 147 -16.92 -21.54 -2.03
C SER A 147 -16.18 -20.77 -3.13
N SER A 148 -16.80 -19.72 -3.66
CA SER A 148 -16.13 -18.80 -4.59
C SER A 148 -14.81 -18.26 -4.02
N GLY A 149 -14.73 -18.03 -2.70
CA GLY A 149 -13.51 -17.62 -2.01
C GLY A 149 -12.41 -18.69 -2.04
N MET A 150 -12.75 -19.96 -1.81
CA MET A 150 -11.79 -21.08 -1.90
C MET A 150 -11.27 -21.25 -3.34
N GLN A 151 -12.15 -21.14 -4.34
CA GLN A 151 -11.75 -21.19 -5.75
C GLN A 151 -10.79 -20.05 -6.11
N MET A 152 -11.09 -18.84 -5.66
CA MET A 152 -10.28 -17.66 -5.93
C MET A 152 -8.92 -17.72 -5.24
N ARG A 153 -8.87 -18.13 -3.97
CA ARG A 153 -7.62 -18.32 -3.23
C ARG A 153 -6.73 -19.35 -3.93
N LEU A 154 -7.31 -20.49 -4.34
CA LEU A 154 -6.59 -21.49 -5.12
C LEU A 154 -6.07 -20.94 -6.46
N ALA A 155 -6.90 -20.20 -7.20
CA ALA A 155 -6.50 -19.61 -8.48
C ALA A 155 -5.34 -18.62 -8.33
N PHE A 156 -5.37 -17.80 -7.28
CA PHE A 156 -4.31 -16.84 -7.01
C PHE A 156 -3.02 -17.52 -6.57
N SER A 157 -3.10 -18.50 -5.66
CA SER A 157 -1.94 -19.28 -5.21
C SER A 157 -1.25 -19.96 -6.39
N VAL A 158 -2.00 -20.55 -7.30
CA VAL A 158 -1.44 -21.19 -8.50
C VAL A 158 -0.83 -20.16 -9.46
N ALA A 159 -1.46 -18.99 -9.63
CA ALA A 159 -0.97 -17.95 -10.53
C ALA A 159 0.33 -17.26 -10.05
N THR A 160 0.62 -17.34 -8.75
CA THR A 160 1.75 -16.67 -8.08
C THR A 160 2.79 -17.63 -7.49
N ALA A 161 2.52 -18.93 -7.50
CA ALA A 161 3.41 -19.98 -7.01
C ALA A 161 4.81 -19.95 -7.65
N ARG A 162 4.94 -19.38 -8.86
CA ARG A 162 6.24 -19.07 -9.47
C ARG A 162 6.22 -17.66 -10.03
N ARG A 163 7.36 -16.96 -9.92
CA ARG A 163 7.54 -15.62 -10.47
C ARG A 163 7.40 -15.67 -12.01
N PRO A 164 6.42 -14.98 -12.61
CA PRO A 164 6.29 -14.95 -14.08
C PRO A 164 7.29 -13.98 -14.71
N ASP A 165 7.66 -14.25 -15.97
CA ASP A 165 8.53 -13.37 -16.75
C ASP A 165 7.78 -12.14 -17.30
N VAL A 166 6.47 -12.30 -17.54
CA VAL A 166 5.53 -11.23 -17.91
C VAL A 166 4.28 -11.34 -17.04
N LEU A 167 3.97 -10.27 -16.28
CA LEU A 167 2.77 -10.19 -15.43
C LEU A 167 1.80 -9.14 -15.95
N ILE A 168 0.52 -9.51 -16.09
CA ILE A 168 -0.56 -8.60 -16.54
C ILE A 168 -1.48 -8.25 -15.36
N VAL A 169 -1.71 -6.95 -15.12
CA VAL A 169 -2.52 -6.38 -14.00
C VAL A 169 -3.50 -5.30 -14.50
N ASP A 170 -4.67 -5.12 -13.86
CA ASP A 170 -5.70 -4.14 -14.24
C ASP A 170 -6.30 -3.38 -13.00
N GLU A 171 -6.43 -2.03 -13.08
CA GLU A 171 -7.15 -1.00 -12.25
C GLU A 171 -7.01 -0.88 -10.69
N ALA A 172 -6.25 0.13 -10.21
CA ALA A 172 -5.95 0.40 -8.79
C ALA A 172 -6.79 1.50 -8.06
N LYS A 173 -7.16 2.62 -8.71
CA LYS A 173 -7.66 3.84 -8.03
C LYS A 173 -9.12 3.75 -7.56
N ASP A 174 -9.99 3.12 -8.35
CA ASP A 174 -11.41 2.99 -8.00
C ASP A 174 -11.62 2.05 -6.81
N THR A 175 -10.78 1.04 -6.67
CA THR A 175 -10.73 0.12 -5.52
C THR A 175 -10.63 0.87 -4.18
N TYR A 176 -9.83 1.94 -4.08
CA TYR A 176 -9.66 2.66 -2.81
C TYR A 176 -10.92 3.41 -2.32
N ARG A 177 -11.85 3.73 -3.22
CA ARG A 177 -13.01 4.60 -2.89
C ARG A 177 -14.29 3.82 -2.60
N GLN A 178 -14.27 2.51 -2.76
CA GLN A 178 -15.44 1.66 -2.58
C GLN A 178 -15.70 1.38 -1.11
N LYS A 179 -16.92 1.66 -0.66
CA LYS A 179 -17.30 1.54 0.76
C LYS A 179 -17.31 0.10 1.24
N ASP A 180 -17.60 -0.83 0.34
CA ASP A 180 -17.69 -2.25 0.66
C ASP A 180 -16.33 -2.95 0.54
N LEU A 181 -15.23 -2.20 0.38
CA LEU A 181 -13.87 -2.74 0.37
C LEU A 181 -13.20 -2.44 1.73
N ARG A 182 -13.15 -3.45 2.62
CA ARG A 182 -12.53 -3.40 3.96
C ARG A 182 -11.01 -3.47 3.87
N GLN A 183 -10.28 -2.84 4.79
CA GLN A 183 -8.83 -3.04 4.92
C GLN A 183 -8.48 -4.52 5.03
N ALA A 184 -7.44 -4.94 4.31
CA ALA A 184 -6.82 -6.27 4.40
C ALA A 184 -5.32 -6.11 4.65
N LEU A 185 -4.57 -7.23 4.70
CA LEU A 185 -3.10 -7.36 4.91
C LEU A 185 -2.72 -7.65 6.37
N TYR A 186 -3.49 -7.14 7.32
CA TYR A 186 -3.18 -7.24 8.75
C TYR A 186 -3.94 -8.35 9.47
N ASP A 187 -4.74 -9.14 8.75
CA ASP A 187 -5.63 -10.16 9.33
C ASP A 187 -4.82 -11.21 10.12
N ALA A 188 -3.62 -11.58 9.67
CA ALA A 188 -2.75 -12.51 10.38
C ALA A 188 -2.11 -11.90 11.65
N GLY A 189 -2.00 -10.57 11.72
CA GLY A 189 -1.35 -9.81 12.78
C GLY A 189 -2.31 -9.31 13.86
N GLU A 190 -3.45 -9.97 14.05
CA GLU A 190 -4.51 -9.56 14.99
C GLU A 190 -4.00 -9.29 16.42
N VAL A 191 -2.96 -9.99 16.86
CA VAL A 191 -2.29 -9.77 18.16
C VAL A 191 -1.93 -8.30 18.44
N ILE A 192 -1.57 -7.53 17.41
CA ILE A 192 -1.22 -6.11 17.51
C ILE A 192 -2.17 -5.21 16.70
N MET A 193 -2.81 -5.75 15.66
CA MET A 193 -3.65 -4.99 14.73
C MET A 193 -5.16 -5.21 14.94
N GLY A 194 -5.57 -6.08 15.87
CA GLY A 194 -6.98 -6.34 16.17
C GLY A 194 -7.67 -5.10 16.74
N ASP A 195 -8.85 -4.75 16.21
CA ASP A 195 -9.71 -3.64 16.64
C ASP A 195 -9.08 -2.23 16.63
N VAL A 196 -7.85 -2.08 16.15
CA VAL A 196 -7.23 -0.76 15.99
C VAL A 196 -7.80 -0.02 14.78
N LEU A 197 -7.71 1.32 14.77
CA LEU A 197 -8.37 2.17 13.78
C LEU A 197 -8.22 1.67 12.33
N VAL A 198 -7.01 1.25 11.92
CA VAL A 198 -6.76 0.85 10.52
C VAL A 198 -7.54 -0.39 10.08
N ASN A 199 -7.88 -1.28 11.01
CA ASN A 199 -8.57 -2.54 10.73
C ASN A 199 -10.10 -2.47 10.95
N LEU A 200 -10.56 -1.43 11.65
CA LEU A 200 -11.99 -1.15 11.78
C LEU A 200 -12.63 -0.85 10.40
N HIS A 201 -13.94 -1.07 10.32
CA HIS A 201 -14.72 -0.75 9.12
C HIS A 201 -16.10 -0.18 9.44
N GLY A 202 -16.74 0.45 8.46
CA GLY A 202 -18.13 0.90 8.60
C GLY A 202 -18.35 2.01 9.62
N ALA A 203 -19.25 1.79 10.59
CA ALA A 203 -19.62 2.78 11.60
C ALA A 203 -18.52 2.95 12.66
N GLU A 204 -18.01 1.85 13.21
CA GLU A 204 -16.96 1.84 14.23
C GLU A 204 -15.71 2.58 13.75
N HIS A 205 -15.26 2.31 12.52
CA HIS A 205 -14.16 3.05 11.91
C HIS A 205 -14.46 4.54 11.82
N ARG A 206 -15.66 4.92 11.35
CA ARG A 206 -16.01 6.34 11.19
C ARG A 206 -16.01 7.08 12.52
N ASP A 207 -16.53 6.46 13.56
CA ASP A 207 -16.66 7.07 14.88
C ASP A 207 -15.28 7.20 15.55
N ARG A 208 -14.48 6.13 15.54
CA ARG A 208 -13.08 6.14 15.99
C ARG A 208 -12.25 7.19 15.23
N ARG A 209 -12.33 7.16 13.89
CA ARG A 209 -11.60 8.09 13.02
C ARG A 209 -11.99 9.53 13.26
N ARG A 210 -13.26 9.82 13.54
CA ARG A 210 -13.74 11.20 13.79
C ARG A 210 -13.12 11.79 15.05
N LEU A 211 -12.90 10.97 16.08
CA LEU A 211 -12.24 11.40 17.31
C LEU A 211 -10.75 11.62 17.09
N GLU A 212 -10.05 10.63 16.54
CA GLU A 212 -8.60 10.69 16.37
C GLU A 212 -8.15 11.71 15.32
N ASN A 213 -8.97 11.96 14.27
CA ASN A 213 -8.72 13.03 13.29
C ASN A 213 -8.54 14.41 13.93
N ARG A 214 -8.98 14.64 15.18
CA ARG A 214 -8.75 15.90 15.91
C ARG A 214 -7.25 16.17 16.13
N LEU A 215 -6.42 15.13 16.23
CA LEU A 215 -4.96 15.26 16.34
C LEU A 215 -4.29 15.67 15.03
N PHE A 216 -4.97 15.44 13.91
CA PHE A 216 -4.46 15.66 12.57
C PHE A 216 -5.10 16.89 11.90
N ARG A 217 -5.61 17.82 12.73
CA ARG A 217 -6.10 19.12 12.28
C ARG A 217 -4.96 20.12 12.24
N ARG A 218 -5.17 21.17 11.45
CA ARG A 218 -4.19 22.26 11.27
C ARG A 218 -3.68 22.84 12.59
N GLU A 219 -4.57 23.13 13.54
CA GLU A 219 -4.20 23.74 14.83
C GLU A 219 -3.28 22.83 15.64
N THR A 220 -3.58 21.53 15.70
CA THR A 220 -2.72 20.55 16.39
C THR A 220 -1.37 20.39 15.69
N PHE A 221 -1.34 20.43 14.36
CA PHE A 221 -0.07 20.42 13.62
C PHE A 221 0.78 21.66 13.87
N GLU A 222 0.16 22.84 13.97
CA GLU A 222 0.87 24.06 14.33
C GLU A 222 1.48 23.96 15.74
N LEU A 223 0.79 23.30 16.69
CA LEU A 223 1.35 22.97 18.00
C LEU A 223 2.53 22.00 17.90
N TYR A 224 2.39 20.92 17.11
CA TYR A 224 3.46 19.95 16.93
C TYR A 224 4.71 20.59 16.32
N GLU A 225 4.55 21.31 15.21
CA GLU A 225 5.65 21.93 14.46
C GLU A 225 6.37 23.02 15.27
N ARG A 226 5.63 23.83 16.03
CA ARG A 226 6.19 25.02 16.70
C ARG A 226 6.66 24.76 18.12
N THR A 227 6.07 23.79 18.80
CA THR A 227 6.27 23.60 20.24
C THR A 227 6.78 22.21 20.57
N LEU A 228 6.15 21.16 20.05
CA LEU A 228 6.44 19.78 20.49
C LEU A 228 7.69 19.20 19.84
N PHE A 229 7.82 19.33 18.51
CA PHE A 229 8.88 18.69 17.73
C PHE A 229 10.25 19.38 17.83
N PRO A 230 10.36 20.73 17.82
CA PRO A 230 11.66 21.37 17.88
C PRO A 230 12.59 20.93 19.02
N PRO A 231 12.14 20.81 20.29
CA PRO A 231 13.03 20.35 21.36
C PRO A 231 13.44 18.89 21.16
N ILE A 232 12.54 18.00 20.74
CA ILE A 232 12.84 16.58 20.47
C ILE A 232 13.86 16.45 19.34
N ILE A 233 13.71 17.24 18.28
CA ILE A 233 14.63 17.28 17.14
C ILE A 233 16.00 17.78 17.59
N ALA A 234 16.05 18.87 18.36
CA ALA A 234 17.29 19.44 18.85
C ALA A 234 18.04 18.47 19.76
N GLU A 235 17.36 17.83 20.71
CA GLU A 235 17.93 16.85 21.63
C GLU A 235 18.53 15.65 20.87
N THR A 236 17.82 15.15 19.85
CA THR A 236 18.27 14.00 19.07
C THR A 236 19.46 14.36 18.16
N ILE A 237 19.45 15.53 17.50
CA ILE A 237 20.49 15.90 16.51
C ILE A 237 21.76 16.47 17.15
N THR A 238 21.67 17.16 18.28
CA THR A 238 22.80 17.90 18.87
C THR A 238 24.05 17.04 19.11
N PRO A 239 23.96 15.81 19.66
CA PRO A 239 25.13 14.95 19.83
C PRO A 239 25.83 14.59 18.51
N HIS A 240 25.05 14.33 17.46
CA HIS A 240 25.58 14.02 16.14
C HIS A 240 26.26 15.23 15.48
N VAL A 241 25.68 16.43 15.64
CA VAL A 241 26.30 17.67 15.15
C VAL A 241 27.62 17.93 15.87
N ALA A 242 27.69 17.70 17.19
CA ALA A 242 28.92 17.88 17.96
C ALA A 242 30.06 16.94 17.50
N THR A 243 29.73 15.71 17.08
CA THR A 243 30.72 14.76 16.54
C THR A 243 31.01 14.96 15.05
N GLY A 244 30.21 15.78 14.37
CA GLY A 244 30.31 16.04 12.93
C GLY A 244 29.89 14.86 12.04
N ARG A 245 29.28 13.80 12.61
CA ARG A 245 28.85 12.60 11.86
C ARG A 245 27.63 11.93 12.49
N ALA A 246 26.83 11.27 11.65
CA ALA A 246 25.73 10.41 12.07
C ALA A 246 25.62 9.22 11.12
N GLU A 247 25.19 8.07 11.62
CA GLU A 247 24.61 7.03 10.79
C GLU A 247 23.14 7.42 10.52
N LEU A 248 22.73 7.43 9.27
CA LEU A 248 21.48 8.06 8.84
C LEU A 248 20.24 7.24 9.22
N VAL A 249 20.36 5.91 9.17
CA VAL A 249 19.29 4.98 9.53
C VAL A 249 19.01 5.06 11.02
N ASP A 250 20.05 5.03 11.87
CA ASP A 250 19.96 5.13 13.33
C ASP A 250 19.38 6.48 13.74
N LEU A 251 19.88 7.59 13.16
CA LEU A 251 19.35 8.92 13.40
C LEU A 251 17.86 9.01 13.02
N GLY A 252 17.49 8.45 11.86
CA GLY A 252 16.12 8.43 11.38
C GLY A 252 15.18 7.68 12.32
N HIS A 253 15.59 6.49 12.77
CA HIS A 253 14.81 5.69 13.72
C HIS A 253 14.69 6.39 15.07
N GLN A 254 15.80 6.85 15.66
CA GLN A 254 15.78 7.53 16.96
C GLN A 254 14.89 8.78 16.93
N MET A 255 15.03 9.61 15.90
CA MET A 255 14.23 10.82 15.71
C MET A 255 12.74 10.49 15.62
N MET A 256 12.37 9.61 14.69
CA MET A 256 10.96 9.31 14.42
C MET A 256 10.32 8.54 15.56
N MET A 257 11.08 7.69 16.26
CA MET A 257 10.64 7.01 17.47
C MET A 257 10.27 8.01 18.57
N ASN A 258 11.12 9.00 18.82
CA ASN A 258 10.88 10.02 19.84
C ASN A 258 9.68 10.91 19.51
N LEU A 259 9.54 11.31 18.25
CA LEU A 259 8.39 12.09 17.78
C LEU A 259 7.08 11.27 17.85
N ALA A 260 7.12 10.02 17.38
CA ALA A 260 5.97 9.13 17.39
C ALA A 260 5.49 8.83 18.82
N ALA A 261 6.42 8.56 19.75
CA ALA A 261 6.11 8.34 21.17
C ALA A 261 5.31 9.51 21.75
N SER A 262 5.75 10.74 21.48
CA SER A 262 5.06 11.95 21.92
C SER A 262 3.64 12.06 21.36
N THR A 263 3.44 11.73 20.07
CA THR A 263 2.11 11.81 19.44
C THR A 263 1.18 10.63 19.77
N ALA A 264 1.73 9.46 20.07
CA ALA A 264 0.99 8.28 20.50
C ALA A 264 0.55 8.36 21.97
N GLY A 265 1.21 9.22 22.76
CA GLY A 265 0.97 9.37 24.19
C GLY A 265 1.79 8.40 25.03
N VAL A 266 2.96 8.00 24.53
CA VAL A 266 3.94 7.19 25.24
C VAL A 266 4.95 8.11 25.89
N ASP A 267 4.85 8.25 27.21
CA ASP A 267 5.73 9.11 27.98
C ASP A 267 7.11 8.46 28.14
N ARG A 268 8.16 9.27 27.96
CA ARG A 268 9.57 8.92 28.14
C ARG A 268 10.15 9.73 29.29
N PRO A 269 9.93 9.33 30.56
CA PRO A 269 10.30 10.14 31.71
C PRO A 269 11.80 10.33 31.88
N LEU A 270 12.61 9.37 31.43
CA LEU A 270 14.07 9.51 31.50
C LEU A 270 14.59 10.37 30.35
N GLY A 271 13.94 10.35 29.19
CA GLY A 271 14.36 11.07 27.98
C GLY A 271 15.66 10.53 27.37
N THR A 272 16.25 9.50 27.97
CA THR A 272 17.57 8.97 27.61
C THR A 272 17.57 8.22 26.28
N PRO A 273 18.71 8.15 25.58
CA PRO A 273 18.88 7.26 24.43
C PRO A 273 18.57 5.81 24.76
N GLU A 274 18.94 5.32 25.95
CA GLU A 274 18.70 3.94 26.37
C GLU A 274 17.20 3.64 26.50
N GLU A 275 16.41 4.60 26.97
CA GLU A 275 14.94 4.48 26.99
C GLU A 275 14.35 4.46 25.59
N THR A 276 14.89 5.25 24.64
CA THR A 276 14.49 5.16 23.22
C THR A 276 14.84 3.80 22.61
N HIS A 277 16.01 3.24 22.91
CA HIS A 277 16.41 1.93 22.39
C HIS A 277 15.47 0.83 22.89
N ARG A 278 15.06 0.85 24.17
CA ARG A 278 14.07 -0.10 24.68
C ARG A 278 12.71 0.04 23.98
N LEU A 279 12.24 1.26 23.75
CA LEU A 279 11.02 1.50 22.95
C LEU A 279 11.15 0.96 21.54
N TYR A 280 12.32 1.12 20.93
CA TYR A 280 12.62 0.59 19.61
C TYR A 280 12.60 -0.94 19.57
N ASP A 281 13.07 -1.62 20.62
CA ASP A 281 13.01 -3.08 20.72
C ASP A 281 11.57 -3.59 20.71
N TYR A 282 10.66 -2.94 21.45
CA TYR A 282 9.22 -3.24 21.37
C TYR A 282 8.66 -3.00 19.97
N LEU A 283 8.97 -1.84 19.39
CA LEU A 283 8.55 -1.48 18.03
C LEU A 283 8.94 -2.53 17.01
N MET A 284 10.16 -3.07 17.07
CA MET A 284 10.62 -4.13 16.16
C MET A 284 9.75 -5.39 16.25
N ARG A 285 9.33 -5.77 17.45
CA ARG A 285 8.40 -6.91 17.65
C ARG A 285 7.01 -6.58 17.12
N PHE A 286 6.55 -5.34 17.27
CA PHE A 286 5.26 -4.90 16.71
C PHE A 286 5.27 -4.90 15.18
N ILE A 287 6.39 -4.53 14.54
CA ILE A 287 6.57 -4.65 13.09
C ILE A 287 6.41 -6.11 12.65
N GLU A 288 7.08 -7.04 13.33
CA GLU A 288 6.96 -8.47 13.05
C GLU A 288 5.52 -8.98 13.23
N GLY A 289 4.83 -8.52 14.28
CA GLY A 289 3.42 -8.83 14.52
C GLY A 289 2.50 -8.29 13.42
N ALA A 290 2.68 -7.04 13.01
CA ALA A 290 1.88 -6.41 11.96
C ALA A 290 2.13 -7.01 10.57
N THR A 291 3.32 -7.57 10.36
CA THR A 291 3.74 -8.19 9.08
C THR A 291 3.69 -9.71 9.11
N LEU A 292 3.03 -10.31 10.12
CA LEU A 292 3.00 -11.76 10.33
C LEU A 292 2.48 -12.55 9.13
N ALA A 293 1.66 -11.94 8.27
CA ALA A 293 1.21 -12.54 7.01
C ALA A 293 2.39 -13.02 6.13
N HIS A 294 3.53 -12.33 6.18
CA HIS A 294 4.74 -12.64 5.42
C HIS A 294 5.78 -13.45 6.20
N PHE A 295 5.54 -13.72 7.49
CA PHE A 295 6.45 -14.51 8.30
C PHE A 295 6.38 -15.99 7.88
N THR A 296 7.52 -16.58 7.54
CA THR A 296 7.63 -17.95 7.04
C THR A 296 7.92 -18.98 8.12
N GLY A 297 8.20 -18.54 9.37
CA GLY A 297 8.42 -19.43 10.52
C GLY A 297 7.13 -19.80 11.23
N ASP A 298 7.26 -20.31 12.47
CA ASP A 298 6.13 -20.62 13.33
C ASP A 298 5.36 -19.35 13.74
N LYS A 299 4.22 -19.14 13.09
CA LYS A 299 3.37 -17.97 13.30
C LYS A 299 2.75 -17.95 14.69
N ASP A 300 2.46 -19.09 15.30
CA ASP A 300 1.84 -19.15 16.62
C ASP A 300 2.87 -18.85 17.71
N ALA A 301 4.08 -19.39 17.60
CA ALA A 301 5.19 -19.01 18.47
C ALA A 301 5.50 -17.51 18.34
N LYS A 302 5.51 -16.97 17.11
CA LYS A 302 5.72 -15.54 16.87
C LYS A 302 4.59 -14.68 17.45
N ARG A 303 3.33 -15.10 17.33
CA ARG A 303 2.21 -14.40 18.00
C ARG A 303 2.38 -14.37 19.51
N ALA A 304 2.77 -15.48 20.12
CA ALA A 304 3.00 -15.54 21.57
C ALA A 304 4.13 -14.60 22.01
N GLU A 305 5.23 -14.54 21.25
CA GLU A 305 6.33 -13.59 21.49
C GLU A 305 5.85 -12.14 21.42
N VAL A 306 5.10 -11.79 20.36
CA VAL A 306 4.56 -10.43 20.18
C VAL A 306 3.58 -10.07 21.29
N ALA A 307 2.72 -11.00 21.71
CA ALA A 307 1.79 -10.80 22.82
C ALA A 307 2.54 -10.54 24.15
N GLY A 308 3.60 -11.32 24.43
CA GLY A 308 4.45 -11.09 25.59
C GLY A 308 5.09 -9.70 25.58
N LYS A 309 5.61 -9.29 24.43
CA LYS A 309 6.22 -7.96 24.25
C LYS A 309 5.21 -6.81 24.34
N LEU A 310 3.98 -7.03 23.91
CA LEU A 310 2.90 -6.06 24.09
C LEU A 310 2.52 -5.91 25.58
N SER A 311 2.53 -7.00 26.35
CA SER A 311 2.32 -6.97 27.80
C SER A 311 3.46 -6.24 28.52
N GLU A 312 4.71 -6.49 28.17
CA GLU A 312 5.87 -5.79 28.73
C GLU A 312 5.80 -4.28 28.42
N PHE A 313 5.46 -3.92 27.18
CA PHE A 313 5.24 -2.52 26.77
C PHE A 313 4.09 -1.85 27.53
N ASP A 314 3.01 -2.58 27.81
CA ASP A 314 1.89 -2.06 28.60
C ASP A 314 2.34 -1.67 30.02
N GLU A 315 3.06 -2.58 30.70
CA GLU A 315 3.57 -2.33 32.05
C GLU A 315 4.60 -1.20 32.08
N GLU A 316 5.56 -1.18 31.15
CA GLU A 316 6.67 -0.23 31.17
C GLU A 316 6.22 1.18 30.74
N PHE A 317 5.34 1.29 29.75
CA PHE A 317 5.05 2.56 29.08
C PHE A 317 3.59 2.97 29.10
N VAL A 318 2.65 2.09 28.78
CA VAL A 318 1.24 2.49 28.63
C VAL A 318 0.60 2.80 29.97
N LYS A 319 0.69 1.91 30.96
CA LYS A 319 0.08 2.14 32.29
C LYS A 319 0.64 3.39 32.99
N PRO A 320 1.95 3.64 33.04
CA PRO A 320 2.47 4.88 33.62
C PRO A 320 2.00 6.13 32.88
N SER A 321 1.96 6.09 31.54
CA SER A 321 1.48 7.20 30.71
C SER A 321 -0.02 7.47 30.94
N LEU A 322 -0.81 6.42 31.10
CA LEU A 322 -2.24 6.52 31.39
C LEU A 322 -2.49 7.08 32.78
N ALA A 323 -1.73 6.63 33.79
CA ALA A 323 -1.83 7.12 35.16
C ALA A 323 -1.55 8.63 35.25
N ARG A 324 -0.56 9.13 34.49
CA ARG A 324 -0.27 10.57 34.39
C ARG A 324 -1.43 11.35 33.80
N ARG A 325 -2.01 10.87 32.71
CA ARG A 325 -3.17 11.52 32.07
C ARG A 325 -4.40 11.50 32.98
N LYS A 326 -4.65 10.41 33.70
CA LYS A 326 -5.72 10.33 34.72
C LYS A 326 -5.51 11.36 35.84
N ALA A 327 -4.29 11.46 36.38
CA ALA A 327 -3.97 12.46 37.40
C ALA A 327 -4.16 13.91 36.90
N LEU A 328 -3.82 14.20 35.63
CA LEU A 328 -4.09 15.50 35.02
C LEU A 328 -5.60 15.77 34.91
N LEU A 329 -6.38 14.79 34.48
CA LEU A 329 -7.83 14.90 34.34
C LEU A 329 -8.51 15.13 35.69
N ASP A 330 -8.13 14.35 36.71
CA ASP A 330 -8.65 14.47 38.08
C ASP A 330 -8.27 15.83 38.71
N GLY A 331 -7.10 16.35 38.35
CA GLY A 331 -6.64 17.69 38.76
C GLY A 331 -7.26 18.85 37.98
N GLY A 332 -8.13 18.58 36.99
CA GLY A 332 -8.73 19.61 36.13
C GLY A 332 -7.74 20.28 35.18
N HIS A 333 -6.60 19.64 34.89
CA HIS A 333 -5.59 20.13 33.96
C HIS A 333 -5.91 19.72 32.52
N GLU A 334 -5.41 20.49 31.56
CA GLU A 334 -5.56 20.15 30.14
C GLU A 334 -4.71 18.91 29.80
N LEU A 335 -5.33 17.93 29.14
CA LEU A 335 -4.64 16.76 28.65
C LEU A 335 -3.73 17.10 27.46
N PRO A 336 -2.56 16.44 27.34
CA PRO A 336 -1.73 16.53 26.15
C PRO A 336 -2.50 16.22 24.86
N LYS A 337 -2.05 16.80 23.74
CA LYS A 337 -2.62 16.53 22.42
C LYS A 337 -1.99 15.29 21.81
N ASP A 338 -2.32 14.12 22.34
CA ASP A 338 -1.87 12.82 21.84
C ASP A 338 -3.01 11.80 21.76
N VAL A 339 -2.73 10.66 21.14
CA VAL A 339 -3.71 9.57 20.93
C VAL A 339 -4.26 9.09 22.26
N MET A 340 -3.41 8.71 23.22
CA MET A 340 -3.84 8.21 24.51
C MET A 340 -4.77 9.18 25.25
N SER A 341 -4.47 10.48 25.23
CA SER A 341 -5.31 11.52 25.83
C SER A 341 -6.67 11.65 25.15
N ILE A 342 -6.75 11.56 23.83
CA ILE A 342 -8.04 11.55 23.13
C ILE A 342 -8.85 10.31 23.48
N LEU A 343 -8.21 9.13 23.54
CA LEU A 343 -8.90 7.88 23.86
C LEU A 343 -9.45 7.92 25.29
N LEU A 344 -8.62 8.33 26.26
CA LEU A 344 -9.02 8.46 27.66
C LEU A 344 -10.17 9.46 27.84
N ALA A 345 -10.08 10.63 27.20
CA ALA A 345 -11.13 11.66 27.31
C ALA A 345 -12.47 11.26 26.69
N ASN A 346 -12.52 10.17 25.91
CA ASN A 346 -13.73 9.69 25.25
C ASN A 346 -14.00 8.20 25.58
N GLU A 347 -13.42 7.68 26.68
CA GLU A 347 -13.52 6.27 27.07
C GLU A 347 -14.99 5.82 27.20
N ASP A 348 -15.84 6.65 27.84
CA ASP A 348 -17.27 6.39 28.01
C ASP A 348 -18.05 6.29 26.70
N GLN A 349 -17.63 7.04 25.67
CA GLN A 349 -18.29 7.02 24.34
C GLN A 349 -17.83 5.84 23.48
N LEU A 350 -16.61 5.37 23.74
CA LEU A 350 -15.93 4.39 22.91
C LEU A 350 -16.04 2.96 23.44
N HIS A 351 -16.40 2.79 24.72
CA HIS A 351 -16.39 1.51 25.44
C HIS A 351 -15.13 0.71 25.15
N LEU A 352 -13.97 1.37 25.21
CA LEU A 352 -12.71 0.82 24.71
C LEU A 352 -12.05 -0.07 25.77
N PRO A 353 -11.91 -1.39 25.56
CA PRO A 353 -11.14 -2.25 26.45
C PRO A 353 -9.68 -1.80 26.53
N HIS A 354 -9.04 -2.00 27.70
CA HIS A 354 -7.65 -1.59 27.91
C HIS A 354 -6.69 -2.24 26.90
N ASP A 355 -6.90 -3.51 26.56
CA ASP A 355 -6.07 -4.21 25.57
C ASP A 355 -6.18 -3.58 24.18
N VAL A 356 -7.36 -3.07 23.79
CA VAL A 356 -7.52 -2.31 22.53
C VAL A 356 -6.82 -0.96 22.61
N LEU A 357 -6.87 -0.26 23.76
CA LEU A 357 -6.11 0.98 23.96
C LEU A 357 -4.60 0.74 23.80
N VAL A 358 -4.07 -0.33 24.40
CA VAL A 358 -2.67 -0.73 24.27
C VAL A 358 -2.32 -1.00 22.81
N ARG A 359 -3.14 -1.77 22.09
CA ARG A 359 -2.95 -2.03 20.65
C ARG A 359 -3.01 -0.75 19.82
N GLU A 360 -3.94 0.16 20.09
CA GLU A 360 -4.07 1.44 19.37
C GLU A 360 -2.85 2.33 19.57
N VAL A 361 -2.37 2.46 20.81
CA VAL A 361 -1.15 3.22 21.12
C VAL A 361 0.07 2.59 20.44
N ALA A 362 0.22 1.26 20.52
CA ALA A 362 1.29 0.55 19.84
C ALA A 362 1.21 0.68 18.31
N PHE A 363 0.00 0.67 17.73
CA PHE A 363 -0.24 0.91 16.31
C PHE A 363 0.19 2.31 15.88
N TYR A 364 -0.19 3.36 16.60
CA TYR A 364 0.21 4.73 16.28
C TYR A 364 1.72 4.94 16.42
N LEU A 365 2.32 4.31 17.44
CA LEU A 365 3.77 4.28 17.63
C LEU A 365 4.46 3.63 16.43
N LEU A 366 3.97 2.46 16.01
CA LEU A 366 4.43 1.70 14.85
C LEU A 366 4.32 2.48 13.54
N ALA A 367 3.11 2.98 13.26
CA ALA A 367 2.81 3.69 12.03
C ALA A 367 3.62 4.99 11.94
N GLY A 368 3.70 5.74 13.04
CA GLY A 368 4.41 7.02 13.11
C GLY A 368 5.93 6.89 13.04
N ALA A 369 6.51 5.90 13.72
CA ALA A 369 7.97 5.76 13.81
C ALA A 369 8.56 5.07 12.58
N HIS A 370 8.14 3.84 12.28
CA HIS A 370 8.84 2.98 11.33
C HIS A 370 8.71 3.47 9.87
N THR A 371 7.48 3.82 9.45
CA THR A 371 7.25 4.26 8.07
C THR A 371 7.92 5.60 7.77
N SER A 372 7.94 6.51 8.76
CA SER A 372 8.57 7.83 8.68
C SER A 372 10.09 7.75 8.75
N ALA A 373 10.68 6.86 9.56
CA ALA A 373 12.13 6.66 9.62
C ALA A 373 12.69 6.15 8.28
N THR A 374 11.97 5.21 7.66
CA THR A 374 12.29 4.71 6.32
C THR A 374 12.20 5.83 5.28
N ALA A 375 11.13 6.64 5.33
CA ALA A 375 10.95 7.77 4.43
C ALA A 375 12.05 8.83 4.62
N PHE A 376 12.37 9.21 5.86
CA PHE A 376 13.42 10.16 6.21
C PHE A 376 14.77 9.77 5.60
N THR A 377 15.18 8.51 5.79
CA THR A 377 16.43 7.98 5.24
C THR A 377 16.47 8.10 3.72
N ARG A 378 15.37 7.73 3.05
CA ARG A 378 15.25 7.82 1.59
C ARG A 378 15.24 9.26 1.10
N VAL A 379 14.60 10.17 1.82
CA VAL A 379 14.54 11.60 1.47
C VAL A 379 15.93 12.21 1.52
N ALA A 380 16.66 11.99 2.61
CA ALA A 380 18.04 12.46 2.73
C ALA A 380 18.93 11.87 1.63
N HIS A 381 18.83 10.56 1.38
CA HIS A 381 19.56 9.91 0.29
C HIS A 381 19.26 10.53 -1.08
N ASN A 382 17.99 10.72 -1.43
CA ASN A 382 17.58 11.29 -2.72
C ASN A 382 17.99 12.75 -2.86
N ILE A 383 17.93 13.53 -1.78
CA ILE A 383 18.44 14.92 -1.77
C ILE A 383 19.93 14.93 -2.06
N PHE A 384 20.74 14.12 -1.35
CA PHE A 384 22.19 14.09 -1.58
C PHE A 384 22.53 13.65 -3.00
N LYS A 385 21.90 12.58 -3.49
CA LYS A 385 22.09 12.10 -4.87
C LYS A 385 21.66 13.14 -5.91
N TRP A 386 20.59 13.89 -5.64
CA TRP A 386 20.14 14.97 -6.53
C TRP A 386 21.18 16.08 -6.60
N LEU A 387 21.71 16.51 -5.45
CA LEU A 387 22.71 17.58 -5.37
C LEU A 387 24.05 17.20 -6.03
N ASP A 388 24.43 15.92 -6.00
CA ASP A 388 25.61 15.45 -6.73
C ASP A 388 25.46 15.65 -8.25
N ALA A 389 24.23 15.51 -8.77
CA ALA A 389 23.91 15.69 -10.19
C ALA A 389 23.53 17.14 -10.55
N HIS A 390 22.98 17.90 -9.60
CA HIS A 390 22.44 19.26 -9.77
C HIS A 390 23.00 20.20 -8.68
N PRO A 391 24.30 20.53 -8.74
CA PRO A 391 24.95 21.34 -7.70
C PRO A 391 24.35 22.74 -7.57
N GLU A 392 23.70 23.26 -8.62
CA GLU A 392 22.97 24.54 -8.61
C GLU A 392 21.83 24.60 -7.59
N ASP A 393 21.21 23.45 -7.27
CA ASP A 393 20.12 23.35 -6.29
C ASP A 393 20.62 23.30 -4.83
N SER A 394 21.94 23.28 -4.59
CA SER A 394 22.52 23.15 -3.24
C SER A 394 22.09 24.24 -2.27
N ALA A 395 21.91 25.46 -2.77
CA ALA A 395 21.43 26.57 -1.95
C ALA A 395 19.98 26.35 -1.50
N LEU A 396 19.14 25.74 -2.36
CA LEU A 396 17.71 25.57 -2.12
C LEU A 396 17.41 24.70 -0.90
N VAL A 397 18.22 23.66 -0.65
CA VAL A 397 18.06 22.81 0.56
C VAL A 397 18.16 23.63 1.85
N ARG A 398 18.94 24.71 1.85
CA ARG A 398 19.13 25.57 3.03
C ARG A 398 18.16 26.74 3.09
N THR A 399 17.77 27.27 1.94
CA THR A 399 17.02 28.54 1.87
C THR A 399 15.55 28.38 1.50
N ASP A 400 15.16 27.25 0.91
CA ASP A 400 13.80 26.99 0.42
C ASP A 400 13.22 25.71 1.04
N ARG A 401 12.41 25.89 2.09
CA ARG A 401 11.66 24.78 2.71
C ARG A 401 10.74 24.07 1.71
N SER A 402 10.22 24.79 0.71
CA SER A 402 9.34 24.19 -0.30
C SER A 402 10.09 23.24 -1.22
N PHE A 403 11.39 23.45 -1.46
CA PHE A 403 12.23 22.52 -2.20
C PHE A 403 12.38 21.21 -1.43
N VAL A 404 12.77 21.26 -0.17
CA VAL A 404 12.87 20.08 0.70
C VAL A 404 11.52 19.34 0.79
N GLN A 405 10.42 20.09 0.91
CA GLN A 405 9.07 19.55 0.90
C GLN A 405 8.73 18.79 -0.40
N ARG A 406 9.13 19.32 -1.57
CA ARG A 406 8.95 18.63 -2.86
C ARG A 406 9.82 17.38 -2.95
N CYS A 407 11.06 17.43 -2.46
CA CYS A 407 11.91 16.24 -2.36
C CYS A 407 11.26 15.14 -1.50
N THR A 408 10.64 15.53 -0.39
CA THR A 408 9.90 14.60 0.48
C THR A 408 8.73 13.96 -0.27
N HIS A 409 7.87 14.76 -0.92
CA HIS A 409 6.73 14.26 -1.66
C HIS A 409 7.14 13.32 -2.80
N GLU A 410 8.15 13.72 -3.58
CA GLU A 410 8.65 12.93 -4.70
C GLU A 410 9.27 11.61 -4.23
N THR A 411 10.01 11.63 -3.12
CA THR A 411 10.54 10.41 -2.51
C THR A 411 9.42 9.47 -2.07
N ILE A 412 8.38 9.99 -1.39
CA ILE A 412 7.26 9.17 -0.92
C ILE A 412 6.46 8.59 -2.10
N ARG A 413 6.28 9.36 -3.18
CA ARG A 413 5.68 8.86 -4.44
C ARG A 413 6.50 7.70 -4.99
N LEU A 414 7.79 7.93 -5.22
CA LEU A 414 8.66 6.98 -5.89
C LEU A 414 8.93 5.74 -5.03
N GLN A 415 9.11 5.92 -3.73
CA GLN A 415 9.52 4.87 -2.80
C GLN A 415 8.55 4.79 -1.61
N PRO A 416 7.30 4.34 -1.83
CA PRO A 416 6.32 4.21 -0.77
C PRO A 416 6.83 3.24 0.31
N SER A 417 6.54 3.53 1.57
CA SER A 417 6.92 2.64 2.69
C SER A 417 6.16 1.31 2.67
N SER A 418 4.95 1.29 2.07
CA SER A 418 4.25 0.05 1.71
C SER A 418 4.18 -0.07 0.18
N PRO A 419 4.69 -1.14 -0.43
CA PRO A 419 4.66 -1.32 -1.88
C PRO A 419 3.27 -1.67 -2.41
N VAL A 420 2.38 -2.17 -1.54
CA VAL A 420 1.02 -2.56 -1.88
C VAL A 420 0.05 -2.11 -0.80
N ALA A 421 -1.22 -1.94 -1.15
CA ALA A 421 -2.32 -2.01 -0.20
C ALA A 421 -3.30 -3.10 -0.61
N MET A 422 -4.05 -3.62 0.35
CA MET A 422 -5.01 -4.69 0.10
C MET A 422 -6.37 -4.37 0.69
N ARG A 423 -7.43 -4.84 0.03
CA ARG A 423 -8.81 -4.74 0.49
C ARG A 423 -9.57 -6.06 0.34
N TRP A 424 -10.54 -6.31 1.22
CA TRP A 424 -11.51 -7.39 1.11
C TRP A 424 -12.86 -6.85 0.63
N ALA A 425 -13.47 -7.48 -0.36
CA ALA A 425 -14.82 -7.15 -0.79
C ALA A 425 -15.86 -7.74 0.17
N LEU A 426 -16.63 -6.88 0.83
CA LEU A 426 -17.71 -7.25 1.75
C LEU A 426 -19.03 -7.54 1.04
N SER A 427 -19.19 -7.06 -0.18
CA SER A 427 -20.34 -7.26 -1.06
C SER A 427 -19.85 -7.39 -2.51
N ASP A 428 -20.76 -7.66 -3.44
CA ASP A 428 -20.47 -7.51 -4.86
C ASP A 428 -20.27 -6.02 -5.19
N VAL A 429 -19.07 -5.67 -5.66
CA VAL A 429 -18.68 -4.28 -5.96
C VAL A 429 -18.51 -4.10 -7.46
N GLU A 430 -19.14 -3.08 -8.02
CA GLU A 430 -18.89 -2.63 -9.40
C GLU A 430 -18.06 -1.34 -9.38
N LEU A 431 -16.87 -1.38 -9.98
CA LEU A 431 -16.01 -0.20 -10.18
C LEU A 431 -16.56 0.68 -11.30
N LYS A 432 -16.11 1.94 -11.40
CA LYS A 432 -16.63 2.87 -12.44
C LYS A 432 -16.27 2.44 -13.86
N SER A 433 -15.24 1.61 -14.00
CA SER A 433 -14.89 0.94 -15.25
C SER A 433 -15.92 -0.10 -15.70
N GLY A 434 -16.85 -0.49 -14.82
CA GLY A 434 -17.78 -1.62 -15.02
C GLY A 434 -17.20 -2.97 -14.59
N ARG A 435 -15.99 -2.99 -14.01
CA ARG A 435 -15.41 -4.21 -13.44
C ARG A 435 -16.18 -4.64 -12.21
N LYS A 436 -16.61 -5.89 -12.19
CA LYS A 436 -17.31 -6.51 -11.06
C LYS A 436 -16.32 -7.30 -10.20
N ILE A 437 -16.37 -7.07 -8.90
CA ILE A 437 -15.56 -7.71 -7.88
C ILE A 437 -16.57 -8.46 -6.99
N ALA A 438 -16.49 -9.79 -6.98
CA ALA A 438 -17.40 -10.58 -6.18
C ALA A 438 -17.11 -10.40 -4.68
N GLN A 439 -18.15 -10.50 -3.85
CA GLN A 439 -18.01 -10.60 -2.41
C GLN A 439 -16.96 -11.66 -2.01
N GLY A 440 -16.14 -11.35 -1.01
CA GLY A 440 -15.05 -12.18 -0.50
C GLY A 440 -13.74 -12.05 -1.29
N SER A 441 -13.73 -11.33 -2.42
CA SER A 441 -12.51 -11.13 -3.21
C SER A 441 -11.49 -10.26 -2.49
N LYS A 442 -10.20 -10.61 -2.60
CA LYS A 442 -9.10 -9.74 -2.20
C LYS A 442 -8.72 -8.85 -3.39
N VAL A 443 -8.67 -7.54 -3.17
CA VAL A 443 -8.21 -6.56 -4.15
C VAL A 443 -6.86 -6.01 -3.72
N VAL A 444 -5.85 -6.18 -4.58
CA VAL A 444 -4.49 -5.70 -4.35
C VAL A 444 -4.25 -4.47 -5.18
N ILE A 445 -3.68 -3.45 -4.54
CA ILE A 445 -3.37 -2.17 -5.16
C ILE A 445 -1.86 -1.99 -5.11
N ASP A 446 -1.22 -2.10 -6.28
CA ASP A 446 0.21 -1.93 -6.43
C ASP A 446 0.58 -0.44 -6.38
N LEU A 447 1.11 -0.01 -5.23
CA LEU A 447 1.49 1.37 -4.99
C LEU A 447 2.78 1.73 -5.73
N LEU A 448 3.70 0.78 -5.89
CA LEU A 448 4.93 1.00 -6.64
C LEU A 448 4.64 1.28 -8.11
N ALA A 449 3.76 0.49 -8.72
CA ALA A 449 3.40 0.63 -10.12
C ALA A 449 2.54 1.87 -10.37
N VAL A 450 1.48 2.09 -9.59
CA VAL A 450 0.56 3.22 -9.82
C VAL A 450 1.25 4.57 -9.63
N ASN A 451 2.22 4.66 -8.72
CA ASN A 451 2.98 5.87 -8.51
C ASN A 451 4.01 6.14 -9.61
N ARG A 452 4.27 5.17 -10.50
CA ARG A 452 5.16 5.29 -11.68
C ARG A 452 4.39 5.33 -12.99
N ASP A 453 3.08 5.50 -12.93
CA ASP A 453 2.26 5.60 -14.13
C ASP A 453 2.66 6.84 -14.94
N LYS A 454 3.30 6.61 -16.09
CA LYS A 454 3.79 7.66 -16.99
C LYS A 454 2.67 8.53 -17.57
N THR A 455 1.44 8.01 -17.61
CA THR A 455 0.27 8.80 -18.06
C THR A 455 -0.16 9.83 -17.01
N VAL A 456 0.22 9.62 -15.75
CA VAL A 456 -0.11 10.50 -14.63
C VAL A 456 1.08 11.39 -14.28
N PHE A 457 2.29 10.83 -14.20
CA PHE A 457 3.45 11.53 -13.69
C PHE A 457 4.43 12.01 -14.77
N GLY A 458 4.20 11.67 -16.04
CA GLY A 458 5.07 12.06 -17.16
C GLY A 458 6.10 10.99 -17.53
N ALA A 459 6.91 11.26 -18.55
CA ALA A 459 7.86 10.28 -19.10
C ALA A 459 8.95 9.86 -18.09
N ASP A 460 9.32 10.77 -17.19
CA ASP A 460 10.30 10.60 -16.11
C ASP A 460 9.68 10.06 -14.82
N ALA A 461 8.51 9.40 -14.87
CA ALA A 461 7.81 8.91 -13.67
C ALA A 461 8.66 7.94 -12.80
N ASP A 462 9.63 7.26 -13.40
CA ASP A 462 10.54 6.33 -12.74
C ASP A 462 11.71 7.04 -12.03
N ASP A 463 11.92 8.32 -12.35
CA ASP A 463 13.04 9.12 -11.87
C ASP A 463 12.62 10.01 -10.68
N PHE A 464 13.59 10.30 -9.82
CA PHE A 464 13.41 11.29 -8.77
C PHE A 464 13.54 12.69 -9.38
N ASN A 465 12.44 13.45 -9.36
CA ASN A 465 12.40 14.83 -9.84
C ASN A 465 11.68 15.75 -8.83
N PRO A 466 12.41 16.55 -8.03
CA PRO A 466 11.81 17.46 -7.05
C PRO A 466 11.09 18.66 -7.68
N HIS A 467 11.17 18.82 -9.00
CA HIS A 467 10.48 19.88 -9.76
C HIS A 467 9.25 19.34 -10.51
N ARG A 468 8.87 18.07 -10.30
CA ARG A 468 7.74 17.43 -10.97
C ARG A 468 6.43 18.20 -10.73
N THR A 469 5.73 18.47 -11.83
CA THR A 469 4.35 18.98 -11.79
C THR A 469 3.36 17.82 -11.87
N THR A 470 2.41 17.75 -10.94
CA THR A 470 1.33 16.75 -10.98
C THR A 470 0.04 17.33 -11.60
N PRO A 471 -0.75 16.51 -12.31
CA PRO A 471 -2.06 16.92 -12.81
C PRO A 471 -3.02 17.33 -11.68
N GLU A 472 -4.03 18.11 -12.01
CA GLU A 472 -5.08 18.50 -11.05
C GLU A 472 -5.80 17.26 -10.49
N GLY A 473 -6.03 17.25 -9.17
CA GLY A 473 -6.65 16.12 -8.48
C GLY A 473 -5.74 14.90 -8.27
N VAL A 474 -4.45 14.99 -8.62
CA VAL A 474 -3.42 13.99 -8.33
C VAL A 474 -2.51 14.51 -7.23
N SER A 475 -2.36 13.72 -6.16
CA SER A 475 -1.46 14.07 -5.06
C SER A 475 0.00 14.04 -5.50
N GLN A 476 0.82 14.94 -4.93
CA GLN A 476 2.27 15.00 -5.15
C GLN A 476 3.00 13.74 -4.68
N TYR A 477 2.48 13.08 -3.64
CA TYR A 477 2.97 11.79 -3.14
C TYR A 477 2.23 10.58 -3.76
N GLY A 478 1.47 10.79 -4.83
CA GLY A 478 0.68 9.74 -5.48
C GLY A 478 -0.35 9.09 -4.56
N LEU A 479 -0.43 7.76 -4.59
CA LEU A 479 -1.32 6.96 -3.75
C LEU A 479 -0.61 6.34 -2.54
N SER A 480 0.60 6.79 -2.19
CA SER A 480 1.40 6.19 -1.09
C SER A 480 0.71 6.23 0.27
N PHE A 481 -0.18 7.19 0.50
CA PHE A 481 -1.01 7.29 1.71
C PHE A 481 -2.41 6.69 1.54
N GLY A 482 -2.66 5.97 0.45
CA GLY A 482 -3.97 5.44 0.09
C GLY A 482 -4.96 6.55 -0.32
N SER A 483 -6.24 6.19 -0.34
CA SER A 483 -7.35 7.10 -0.60
C SER A 483 -8.62 6.54 0.03
N GLY A 484 -9.66 7.37 0.15
CA GLY A 484 -10.97 6.95 0.67
C GLY A 484 -11.00 6.87 2.19
N MET A 485 -11.85 5.97 2.72
CA MET A 485 -12.10 5.84 4.16
C MET A 485 -10.83 5.54 4.96
N HIS A 486 -9.97 4.67 4.42
CA HIS A 486 -8.72 4.21 5.05
C HIS A 486 -7.49 4.97 4.55
N ALA A 487 -7.65 6.20 4.07
CA ALA A 487 -6.49 7.06 3.79
C ALA A 487 -5.69 7.30 5.08
N CYS A 488 -4.36 7.33 4.97
CA CYS A 488 -3.47 7.53 6.10
C CYS A 488 -3.86 8.79 6.88
N ILE A 489 -4.06 8.64 8.19
CA ILE A 489 -4.43 9.74 9.07
C ILE A 489 -3.28 10.73 9.27
N GLY A 490 -2.06 10.21 9.30
CA GLY A 490 -0.84 10.97 9.53
C GLY A 490 -0.21 11.52 8.25
N GLN A 491 -0.87 11.50 7.09
CA GLN A 491 -0.23 11.89 5.82
C GLN A 491 0.38 13.30 5.87
N ASP A 492 -0.33 14.28 6.44
CA ASP A 492 0.14 15.66 6.55
C ASP A 492 1.28 15.79 7.57
N LEU A 493 1.29 14.94 8.60
CA LEU A 493 2.34 14.91 9.62
C LEU A 493 3.62 14.30 9.07
N ALA A 494 3.48 13.21 8.29
CA ALA A 494 4.59 12.45 7.75
C ALA A 494 5.21 13.10 6.50
N ALA A 495 4.37 13.54 5.56
CA ALA A 495 4.84 14.18 4.34
C ALA A 495 5.09 15.67 4.53
N GLY A 496 4.32 16.37 5.37
CA GLY A 496 4.20 17.83 5.36
C GLY A 496 3.12 18.30 4.39
N ARG A 497 2.81 19.61 4.41
CA ARG A 497 1.82 20.21 3.49
C ARG A 497 2.51 20.90 2.32
N GLY A 498 1.95 20.71 1.13
CA GLY A 498 2.46 21.35 -0.08
C GLY A 498 2.26 22.88 -0.07
N PRO A 499 3.07 23.63 -0.82
CA PRO A 499 2.94 25.10 -0.91
C PRO A 499 1.61 25.60 -1.48
N ARG A 500 0.82 24.75 -2.17
CA ARG A 500 -0.53 25.10 -2.64
C ARG A 500 -1.60 25.03 -1.54
N ASP A 501 -1.37 24.23 -0.49
CA ASP A 501 -2.29 24.06 0.65
C ASP A 501 -1.97 25.02 1.81
N LEU A 502 -0.79 25.63 1.75
CA LEU A 502 -0.38 26.76 2.56
C LEU A 502 -0.99 28.03 1.95
N GLY A 503 -2.18 28.41 2.42
CA GLY A 503 -2.83 29.67 2.00
C GLY A 503 -1.87 30.88 2.07
N PRO A 504 -2.19 32.02 1.42
CA PRO A 504 -1.25 33.10 1.05
C PRO A 504 -0.46 33.78 2.18
N ARG A 505 -0.63 33.37 3.44
CA ARG A 505 0.10 33.90 4.61
C ARG A 505 1.30 33.06 5.07
N ALA A 506 1.50 31.83 4.59
CA ALA A 506 2.48 30.92 5.18
C ALA A 506 3.90 30.99 4.55
N LEU A 507 4.09 31.73 3.45
CA LEU A 507 5.39 31.88 2.77
C LEU A 507 6.07 33.24 3.03
N ALA A 508 5.65 34.00 4.04
CA ALA A 508 6.45 35.14 4.46
C ALA A 508 7.69 34.61 5.20
N PRO A 509 8.93 34.85 4.72
CA PRO A 509 10.12 34.58 5.51
C PRO A 509 9.98 35.40 6.79
N GLY A 510 9.90 34.73 7.93
CA GLY A 510 9.90 35.37 9.22
C GLY A 510 11.12 36.28 9.30
N ARG A 511 10.90 37.60 9.19
CA ARG A 511 11.92 38.59 9.50
C ARG A 511 12.31 38.36 10.95
N ALA A 512 13.45 37.69 11.16
CA ALA A 512 14.15 37.73 12.42
C ALA A 512 14.46 39.20 12.72
N ARG A 513 13.61 39.85 13.53
CA ARG A 513 13.94 41.14 14.11
C ARG A 513 14.94 40.87 15.23
N VAL A 514 16.22 40.95 14.89
CA VAL A 514 17.29 41.13 15.86
C VAL A 514 17.01 42.45 16.58
N ARG A 515 16.55 42.39 17.84
CA ARG A 515 16.56 43.55 18.74
C ARG A 515 17.94 43.63 19.35
N LEU A 516 18.74 44.57 18.88
CA LEU A 516 19.91 45.05 19.62
C LEU A 516 19.41 46.01 20.72
N SER A 517 19.29 45.53 21.95
CA SER A 517 19.20 46.42 23.12
C SER A 517 20.62 46.77 23.56
N ARG A 518 21.01 48.02 23.37
CA ARG A 518 22.22 48.59 24.00
C ARG A 518 22.00 48.61 25.51
N LEU A 519 22.90 47.97 26.24
CA LEU A 519 23.08 48.18 27.67
C LEU A 519 23.43 49.67 27.89
N ARG A 520 22.66 50.33 28.75
CA ARG A 520 23.15 51.41 29.61
C ARG A 520 23.04 50.93 31.03
#